data_AF-A0A941PUK5-F1
#
_entry.id   AF-A0A941PUK5-F1
#
_cell.length_a   1.000
_cell.length_b   1.000
_cell.length_c   1.000
_cell.angle_alpha   90.00
_cell.angle_beta   90.00
_cell.angle_gamma   90.00
#
_symmetry.space_group_name_H-M   'P 1'
#
loop_
_entity.id
_entity.type
_entity.pdbx_description
1 polymer ?
#
loop_
_entity_poly.entity_id
_entity_poly.type
_entity_poly.pdbx_seq_one_letter_code
_entity_poly.pdbx_strand_id
1 'polypeptide(L)'
;MSTFTLKRFQEQALDALDKYLRCARLQGAQAAFTGQTGYGYHAEPFGDTPCVCLRIPTGGGKTLLAAHAVGRMAREWPGMAPKPLALWLVPSDAIRAQTLAALSTPGHPFREALAAGCGDAVR
;
A
#
# COMPACT_ATOMS: atom_id res chain seq x y z
N MET A 1 -18.30 15.34 -5.70
CA MET A 1 -17.51 14.32 -6.44
C MET A 1 -17.69 13.02 -5.69
N SER A 2 -18.06 11.92 -6.35
CA SER A 2 -18.32 10.65 -5.69
C SER A 2 -17.01 10.01 -5.22
N THR A 3 -16.64 10.22 -3.96
CA THR A 3 -15.54 9.49 -3.33
C THR A 3 -15.83 7.99 -3.39
N PHE A 4 -14.96 7.25 -4.06
CA PHE A 4 -15.10 5.80 -4.20
C PHE A 4 -14.88 5.14 -2.82
N THR A 5 -15.95 4.61 -2.22
CA THR A 5 -15.86 3.98 -0.89
C THR A 5 -15.19 2.61 -0.99
N LEU A 6 -14.24 2.35 -0.10
CA LEU A 6 -13.60 1.05 0.00
C LEU A 6 -14.60 -0.01 0.46
N LYS A 7 -14.46 -1.23 -0.07
CA LYS A 7 -15.20 -2.38 0.45
C LYS A 7 -14.61 -2.79 1.80
N ARG A 8 -15.44 -3.38 2.67
CA ARG A 8 -15.03 -3.85 4.01
C ARG A 8 -13.74 -4.67 4.01
N PHE A 9 -13.56 -5.60 3.07
CA PHE A 9 -12.34 -6.41 3.01
C PHE A 9 -11.10 -5.60 2.61
N GLN A 10 -11.27 -4.52 1.82
CA GLN A 10 -10.18 -3.63 1.44
C GLN A 10 -9.74 -2.80 2.66
N GLU A 11 -10.69 -2.28 3.43
CA GLU A 11 -10.42 -1.59 4.70
C GLU A 11 -9.71 -2.51 5.68
N GLN A 12 -10.23 -3.73 5.89
CA GLN A 12 -9.62 -4.72 6.77
C GLN A 12 -8.18 -5.06 6.37
N ALA A 13 -7.89 -5.16 5.07
CA ALA A 13 -6.54 -5.41 4.59
C ALA A 13 -5.59 -4.22 4.85
N LEU A 14 -6.07 -2.99 4.68
CA LEU A 14 -5.29 -1.78 5.00
C LEU A 14 -5.07 -1.61 6.52
N ASP A 15 -6.07 -1.94 7.34
CA ASP A 15 -5.93 -1.89 8.79
C ASP A 15 -4.98 -2.97 9.32
N ALA A 16 -4.95 -4.14 8.68
CA ALA A 16 -3.95 -5.18 8.96
C ALA A 16 -2.54 -4.70 8.61
N LEU A 17 -2.38 -4.00 7.47
CA LEU A 17 -1.11 -3.37 7.10
C LEU A 17 -0.67 -2.33 8.14
N ASP A 18 -1.57 -1.44 8.58
CA ASP A 18 -1.25 -0.42 9.59
C ASP A 18 -0.77 -1.05 10.91
N LYS A 19 -1.48 -2.08 11.39
CA LYS A 19 -1.08 -2.82 12.60
C LYS A 19 0.30 -3.45 12.44
N TYR A 20 0.55 -4.11 11.31
CA TYR A 20 1.85 -4.70 11.01
C TYR A 20 2.96 -3.66 11.02
N LEU A 21 2.81 -2.54 10.30
CA LEU A 21 3.83 -1.49 10.21
C LEU A 21 4.16 -0.90 11.57
N ARG A 22 3.15 -0.56 12.39
CA ARG A 22 3.35 -0.05 13.75
C ARG A 22 4.13 -1.04 14.62
N CYS A 23 3.75 -2.31 14.57
CA CYS A 23 4.44 -3.36 15.32
C CYS A 23 5.89 -3.53 14.83
N ALA A 24 6.10 -3.59 13.52
CA ALA A 24 7.40 -3.83 12.91
C ALA A 24 8.41 -2.72 13.25
N ARG A 25 7.96 -1.47 13.45
CA ARG A 25 8.82 -0.36 13.92
C ARG A 25 9.38 -0.57 15.32
N LEU A 26 8.66 -1.29 16.18
CA LEU A 26 9.03 -1.48 17.58
C LEU A 26 9.80 -2.78 17.81
N GLN A 27 9.48 -3.84 17.07
CA GLN A 27 9.98 -5.19 17.35
C GLN A 27 10.62 -5.89 16.14
N GLY A 28 10.71 -5.23 14.99
CA GLY A 28 11.22 -5.81 13.75
C GLY A 28 10.15 -6.55 12.92
N ALA A 29 10.44 -6.73 11.63
CA ALA A 29 9.51 -7.25 10.63
C ALA A 29 8.99 -8.66 10.94
N GLN A 30 9.88 -9.57 11.33
CA GLN A 30 9.55 -10.97 11.61
C GLN A 30 8.62 -11.11 12.83
N ALA A 31 9.02 -10.55 13.96
CA ALA A 31 8.24 -10.65 15.19
C ALA A 31 6.86 -9.99 15.05
N ALA A 32 6.78 -8.84 14.35
CA ALA A 32 5.51 -8.21 14.03
C ALA A 32 4.63 -9.09 13.13
N PHE A 33 5.19 -9.70 12.08
CA PHE A 33 4.42 -10.56 11.18
C PHE A 33 3.87 -11.79 11.91
N THR A 34 4.72 -12.49 12.66
CA THR A 34 4.33 -13.67 13.42
C THR A 34 3.32 -13.31 14.51
N GLY A 35 3.48 -12.19 15.21
CA GLY A 35 2.52 -11.73 16.21
C GLY A 35 1.15 -11.37 15.63
N GLN A 36 1.09 -10.79 14.43
CA GLN A 36 -0.17 -10.39 13.79
C GLN A 36 -0.89 -11.53 13.06
N THR A 37 -0.14 -12.54 12.57
CA THR A 37 -0.70 -13.56 11.67
C THR A 37 -0.63 -14.98 12.20
N GLY A 38 0.26 -15.26 13.17
CA GLY A 38 0.58 -16.61 13.63
C GLY A 38 1.43 -17.43 12.66
N TYR A 39 1.76 -16.89 11.47
CA TYR A 39 2.58 -17.58 10.47
C TYR A 39 4.07 -17.21 10.57
N GLY A 40 4.92 -18.05 9.97
CA GLY A 40 6.33 -17.75 9.78
C GLY A 40 6.55 -16.61 8.79
N TYR A 41 7.58 -15.80 9.04
CA TYR A 41 8.00 -14.70 8.16
C TYR A 41 9.18 -15.14 7.27
N HIS A 42 9.13 -14.78 6.00
CA HIS A 42 10.23 -15.01 5.06
C HIS A 42 10.97 -13.69 4.80
N ALA A 43 12.19 -13.59 5.33
CA ALA A 43 12.99 -12.35 5.25
C ALA A 43 13.60 -12.13 3.86
N GLU A 44 13.89 -13.18 3.11
CA GLU A 44 14.44 -13.07 1.76
C GLU A 44 13.39 -12.52 0.77
N PRO A 45 13.80 -11.67 -0.19
CA PRO A 45 15.17 -11.22 -0.49
C PRO A 45 15.60 -9.92 0.23
N PHE A 46 14.85 -9.47 1.24
CA PHE A 46 14.95 -8.10 1.76
C PHE A 46 15.55 -7.97 3.17
N GLY A 47 15.91 -9.10 3.79
CA GLY A 47 16.49 -9.15 5.13
C GLY A 47 15.59 -8.48 6.17
N ASP A 48 16.13 -7.48 6.86
CA ASP A 48 15.44 -6.74 7.91
C ASP A 48 14.39 -5.75 7.38
N THR A 49 14.38 -5.48 6.06
CA THR A 49 13.37 -4.61 5.46
C THR A 49 12.01 -5.31 5.47
N PRO A 50 10.95 -4.69 6.02
CA PRO A 50 9.60 -5.27 6.01
C PRO A 50 9.12 -5.63 4.59
N CYS A 51 8.77 -6.89 4.37
CA CYS A 51 8.25 -7.40 3.11
C CYS A 51 7.02 -8.28 3.37
N VAL A 52 5.83 -7.78 3.01
CA VAL A 52 4.56 -8.48 3.24
C VAL A 52 3.65 -8.42 2.01
N CYS A 53 2.70 -9.35 1.95
CA CYS A 53 1.74 -9.46 0.85
C CYS A 53 0.31 -9.26 1.37
N LEU A 54 -0.43 -8.32 0.75
CA LEU A 54 -1.87 -8.21 0.91
C LEU A 54 -2.56 -9.06 -0.15
N ARG A 55 -3.19 -10.16 0.26
CA ARG A 55 -3.85 -11.12 -0.64
C ARG A 55 -5.27 -10.67 -0.94
N ILE A 56 -5.52 -10.26 -2.17
CA ILE A 56 -6.81 -9.73 -2.63
C ILE A 56 -7.25 -10.49 -3.90
N PRO A 57 -8.51 -10.94 -4.00
CA PRO A 57 -8.98 -11.70 -5.16
C PRO A 57 -8.97 -10.90 -6.47
N THR A 58 -9.01 -11.61 -7.60
CA THR A 58 -9.24 -11.00 -8.92
C THR A 58 -10.57 -10.25 -8.94
N GLY A 59 -10.59 -9.07 -9.57
CA GLY A 59 -11.75 -8.15 -9.49
C GLY A 59 -11.92 -7.44 -8.14
N GLY A 60 -11.11 -7.74 -7.12
CA GLY A 60 -11.21 -7.16 -5.78
C GLY A 60 -10.67 -5.72 -5.64
N GLY A 61 -10.39 -5.02 -6.74
CA GLY A 61 -9.91 -3.62 -6.71
C GLY A 61 -8.49 -3.47 -6.16
N LYS A 62 -7.56 -4.36 -6.55
CA LYS A 62 -6.16 -4.35 -6.10
C LYS A 62 -5.45 -3.01 -6.30
N THR A 63 -5.63 -2.38 -7.46
CA THR A 63 -4.99 -1.10 -7.79
C THR A 63 -5.49 0.03 -6.89
N LEU A 64 -6.79 0.10 -6.62
CA LEU A 64 -7.34 1.09 -5.68
C LEU A 64 -6.78 0.88 -4.27
N LEU A 65 -6.79 -0.37 -3.80
CA LEU A 65 -6.24 -0.73 -2.49
C LEU A 65 -4.75 -0.37 -2.37
N ALA A 66 -3.95 -0.64 -3.41
CA ALA A 66 -2.54 -0.29 -3.45
C ALA A 66 -2.33 1.23 -3.42
N ALA A 67 -3.15 2.02 -4.11
CA ALA A 67 -3.09 3.48 -4.04
C ALA A 67 -3.32 4.01 -2.62
N HIS A 68 -4.31 3.46 -1.89
CA HIS A 68 -4.49 3.80 -0.47
C HIS A 68 -3.34 3.30 0.42
N ALA A 69 -2.77 2.14 0.12
CA ALA A 69 -1.66 1.57 0.89
C ALA A 69 -0.43 2.47 0.89
N VAL A 70 -0.14 3.19 -0.21
CA VAL A 70 0.99 4.15 -0.26
C VAL A 70 0.88 5.21 0.83
N GLY A 71 -0.29 5.85 0.96
CA GLY A 71 -0.53 6.85 2.01
C GLY A 71 -0.50 6.28 3.42
N ARG A 72 -1.01 5.06 3.60
CA ARG A 72 -0.97 4.31 4.86
C ARG A 72 0.49 4.03 5.28
N MET A 73 1.30 3.53 4.36
CA MET A 73 2.74 3.29 4.58
C MET A 73 3.49 4.58 4.88
N ALA A 74 3.22 5.67 4.15
CA ALA A 74 3.86 6.97 4.40
C ALA A 74 3.60 7.49 5.81
N ARG A 75 2.39 7.26 6.34
CA ARG A 75 1.97 7.70 7.67
C ARG A 75 2.52 6.79 8.78
N GLU A 76 2.41 5.47 8.62
CA GLU A 76 2.75 4.52 9.68
C GLU A 76 4.24 4.16 9.71
N TRP A 77 4.91 4.23 8.56
CA TRP A 77 6.33 4.00 8.37
C TRP A 77 7.03 5.24 7.78
N PRO A 78 7.03 6.37 8.50
CA PRO A 78 7.71 7.56 8.02
C PRO A 78 9.22 7.29 7.96
N GLY A 79 9.79 7.37 6.77
CA GLY A 79 11.23 7.42 6.59
C GLY A 79 11.81 8.77 7.05
N MET A 80 13.10 8.96 6.85
CA MET A 80 13.75 10.25 7.12
C MET A 80 13.37 11.34 6.10
N ALA A 81 12.84 10.96 4.94
CA ALA A 81 12.48 11.88 3.87
C ALA A 81 11.04 12.42 4.03
N PRO A 82 10.80 13.71 3.75
CA PRO A 82 9.49 14.33 3.89
C PRO A 82 8.47 13.87 2.83
N LYS A 83 8.93 13.22 1.76
CA LYS A 83 8.08 12.68 0.68
C LYS A 83 8.44 11.22 0.40
N PRO A 84 7.47 10.29 0.49
CA PRO A 84 7.71 8.89 0.15
C PRO A 84 7.91 8.72 -1.36
N LEU A 85 8.75 7.77 -1.75
CA LEU A 85 8.86 7.29 -3.13
C LEU A 85 8.21 5.91 -3.21
N ALA A 86 7.27 5.72 -4.15
CA ALA A 86 6.65 4.43 -4.41
C ALA A 86 7.06 3.92 -5.80
N LEU A 87 7.59 2.70 -5.86
CA LEU A 87 7.89 2.01 -7.11
C LEU A 87 6.77 1.02 -7.43
N TRP A 88 6.04 1.24 -8.52
CA TRP A 88 4.95 0.38 -8.95
C TRP A 88 5.39 -0.55 -10.08
N LEU A 89 5.65 -1.82 -9.75
CA LEU A 89 6.04 -2.83 -10.73
C LEU A 89 4.82 -3.55 -11.30
N VAL A 90 4.82 -3.78 -12.61
CA VAL A 90 3.74 -4.44 -13.36
C VAL A 90 4.33 -5.38 -14.41
N PRO A 91 3.61 -6.45 -14.82
CA PRO A 91 4.19 -7.46 -15.70
C PRO A 91 4.14 -7.10 -17.20
N SER A 92 3.49 -6.00 -17.58
CA SER A 92 3.41 -5.57 -18.98
C SER A 92 3.23 -4.07 -19.15
N ASP A 93 3.64 -3.58 -20.32
CA ASP A 93 3.52 -2.19 -20.73
C ASP A 93 2.06 -1.72 -20.84
N ALA A 94 1.15 -2.61 -21.25
CA ALA A 94 -0.28 -2.30 -21.31
C ALA A 94 -0.83 -1.99 -19.91
N ILE A 95 -0.49 -2.82 -18.90
CA ILE A 95 -0.90 -2.59 -17.51
C ILE A 95 -0.22 -1.33 -16.97
N ARG A 96 1.05 -1.08 -17.32
CA ARG A 96 1.78 0.15 -16.95
C ARG A 96 1.04 1.39 -17.45
N ALA A 97 0.75 1.46 -18.74
CA ALA A 97 0.14 2.63 -19.36
C ALA A 97 -1.26 2.91 -18.80
N GLN A 98 -2.09 1.87 -18.64
CA GLN A 98 -3.42 2.00 -18.04
C GLN A 98 -3.36 2.46 -16.58
N THR A 99 -2.47 1.87 -15.78
CA THR A 99 -2.33 2.21 -14.37
C THR A 99 -1.80 3.63 -14.21
N LEU A 100 -0.77 4.02 -14.97
CA LEU A 100 -0.21 5.37 -14.93
C LEU A 100 -1.26 6.42 -15.32
N ALA A 101 -1.99 6.23 -16.43
CA ALA A 101 -3.04 7.14 -16.83
C ALA A 101 -4.10 7.32 -15.73
N ALA A 102 -4.52 6.23 -15.09
CA ALA A 102 -5.48 6.25 -13.99
C ALA A 102 -4.93 6.92 -12.71
N LEU A 103 -3.64 6.77 -12.42
CA LEU A 103 -2.99 7.41 -11.27
C LEU A 103 -2.69 8.89 -11.51
N SER A 104 -2.54 9.33 -12.76
CA SER A 104 -2.25 10.73 -13.11
C SER A 104 -3.50 11.58 -13.36
N THR A 105 -4.66 10.96 -13.64
CA THR A 105 -5.89 11.68 -14.01
C THR A 105 -6.61 12.27 -12.79
N PRO A 106 -6.77 13.60 -12.67
CA PRO A 106 -7.56 14.22 -11.59
C PRO A 106 -9.01 13.69 -11.55
N GLY A 107 -9.53 13.47 -10.33
CA GLY A 107 -10.88 12.91 -10.11
C GLY A 107 -11.00 11.40 -10.37
N HIS A 108 -9.95 10.74 -10.90
CA HIS A 108 -9.94 9.28 -10.95
C HIS A 108 -9.75 8.70 -9.53
N PRO A 109 -10.48 7.65 -9.11
CA PRO A 109 -10.40 7.12 -7.75
C PRO A 109 -8.99 6.78 -7.27
N PHE A 110 -8.12 6.29 -8.16
CA PHE A 110 -6.73 5.97 -7.79
C PHE A 110 -5.91 7.24 -7.52
N ARG A 111 -6.13 8.31 -8.29
CA ARG A 111 -5.50 9.62 -8.08
C ARG A 111 -5.96 10.24 -6.77
N GLU A 112 -7.26 10.19 -6.49
CA GLU A 112 -7.86 10.70 -5.25
C GLU A 112 -7.32 9.96 -4.03
N ALA A 113 -7.20 8.62 -4.10
CA ALA A 113 -6.62 7.82 -3.04
C ALA A 113 -5.15 8.19 -2.74
N LEU A 114 -4.33 8.41 -3.77
CA LEU A 114 -2.95 8.88 -3.60
C LEU A 114 -2.90 10.30 -3.02
N ALA A 115 -3.72 11.21 -3.54
CA ALA A 115 -3.76 12.60 -3.08
C ALA A 115 -4.17 12.70 -1.61
N ALA A 116 -5.18 11.93 -1.19
CA ALA A 116 -5.62 11.90 0.20
C ALA A 116 -4.52 11.43 1.17
N GLY A 117 -3.62 10.55 0.72
CA GLY A 117 -2.54 10.01 1.54
C GLY A 117 -1.21 10.77 1.47
N CYS A 118 -0.90 11.36 0.32
CA CYS A 118 0.42 11.93 0.02
C CYS A 118 0.38 13.42 -0.36
N GLY A 119 -0.80 14.01 -0.47
CA GLY A 119 -1.05 15.37 -0.95
C GLY A 119 -1.23 15.49 -2.47
N ASP A 120 -1.71 16.64 -2.93
CA ASP A 120 -2.03 16.85 -4.34
C ASP A 120 -0.80 16.94 -5.25
N ALA A 121 0.39 17.16 -4.69
CA ALA A 121 1.63 17.30 -5.46
C ALA A 121 2.24 15.96 -5.93
N VAL A 122 1.52 14.83 -5.83
CA VAL A 122 1.93 13.53 -6.39
C VAL A 122 2.12 13.65 -7.90
N ARG A 123 3.22 13.06 -8.39
CA ARG A 123 3.67 13.10 -9.79
C ARG A 123 3.86 11.69 -10.32
#